data_AF-A0A2N6A0C1-F1
#
_entry.id   AF-A0A2N6A0C1-F1
#
_cell.length_a   1.000
_cell.length_b   1.000
_cell.length_c   1.000
_cell.angle_alpha   90.00
_cell.angle_beta   90.00
_cell.angle_gamma   90.00
#
_symmetry.space_group_name_H-M   'P 1'
#
loop_
_entity.id
_entity.type
_entity.pdbx_description
1 polymer ?
#
loop_
_entity_poly.entity_id
_entity_poly.type
_entity_poly.pdbx_seq_one_letter_code
_entity_poly.pdbx_strand_id
1 'polypeptide(L)'
;MSSTQLDIPFLDSFQAFLQIEKGLSKNTINAYTDDLSKLYQFLNESSSPAQPETITTKKLQGFLQWIYEIGLGPTSQARILSGIKAYFKYLK
;
A
#
# COMPACT_ATOMS: atom_id res chain seq x y z
N MET A 1 3.89 17.51 -17.67
CA MET A 1 4.68 16.50 -16.93
C MET A 1 3.68 15.63 -16.21
N SER A 2 3.31 14.49 -16.79
CA SER A 2 2.25 13.65 -16.26
C SER A 2 2.75 13.00 -14.98
N SER A 3 2.24 13.43 -13.84
CA SER A 3 2.35 12.71 -12.57
C SER A 3 1.87 11.29 -12.82
N THR A 4 2.72 10.29 -12.63
CA THR A 4 2.33 8.89 -12.79
C THR A 4 1.22 8.59 -11.79
N GLN A 5 -0.03 8.59 -12.25
CA GLN A 5 -1.17 8.16 -11.46
C GLN A 5 -0.93 6.68 -11.13
N LEU A 6 -0.65 6.36 -9.86
CA LEU A 6 -0.56 4.97 -9.42
C LEU A 6 -1.98 4.43 -9.31
N ASP A 7 -2.33 3.52 -10.20
CA ASP A 7 -3.61 2.82 -10.14
C ASP A 7 -3.55 1.75 -9.05
N ILE A 8 -4.09 2.09 -7.88
CA ILE A 8 -4.28 1.18 -6.75
C ILE A 8 -5.72 0.68 -6.77
N PRO A 9 -5.98 -0.61 -7.07
CA PRO A 9 -7.32 -1.16 -7.13
C PRO A 9 -8.09 -0.94 -5.82
N PHE A 10 -9.34 -0.50 -5.92
CA PHE A 10 -10.26 -0.29 -4.79
C PHE A 10 -9.79 0.72 -3.73
N LEU A 11 -8.87 1.64 -4.04
CA LEU A 11 -8.32 2.59 -3.07
C LEU A 11 -9.40 3.45 -2.40
N ASP A 12 -10.31 4.05 -3.17
CA ASP A 12 -11.35 4.93 -2.63
C ASP A 12 -12.31 4.18 -1.71
N SER A 13 -12.72 2.98 -2.11
CA SER A 13 -13.57 2.11 -1.30
C SER A 13 -12.86 1.64 -0.02
N PHE A 14 -11.55 1.38 -0.09
CA PHE A 14 -10.75 1.08 1.08
C PHE A 14 -10.64 2.28 2.04
N GLN A 15 -10.44 3.49 1.53
CA GLN A 15 -10.44 4.72 2.34
C GLN A 15 -11.79 4.92 3.05
N ALA A 16 -12.89 4.74 2.32
CA ALA A 16 -14.24 4.81 2.88
C ALA A 16 -14.45 3.74 3.97
N PHE A 17 -14.01 2.51 3.74
CA PHE A 17 -14.03 1.44 4.75
C PHE A 17 -13.25 1.82 6.01
N LEU A 18 -12.03 2.35 5.87
CA LEU A 18 -11.23 2.77 7.03
C LEU A 18 -11.88 3.93 7.80
N GLN A 19 -12.56 4.84 7.10
CA GLN A 19 -13.22 5.97 7.72
C GLN A 19 -14.51 5.57 8.43
N ILE A 20 -15.39 4.83 7.75
CA ILE A 20 -16.76 4.55 8.20
C ILE A 20 -16.76 3.34 9.13
N GLU A 21 -16.22 2.21 8.67
CA GLU A 21 -16.30 0.93 9.40
C GLU A 21 -15.25 0.83 10.50
N LYS A 22 -14.08 1.44 10.30
CA LYS A 22 -12.98 1.41 11.30
C LYS A 22 -12.87 2.68 12.13
N GLY A 23 -13.60 3.74 11.80
CA GLY A 23 -13.57 5.01 12.53
C GLY A 23 -12.17 5.63 12.62
N LEU A 24 -11.27 5.33 11.67
CA LEU A 24 -9.89 5.80 11.73
C LEU A 24 -9.79 7.29 11.40
N SER A 25 -8.85 7.96 12.05
CA SER A 25 -8.55 9.36 11.76
C SER A 25 -8.05 9.53 10.32
N LYS A 26 -8.31 10.71 9.74
CA LYS A 26 -7.78 11.07 8.41
C LYS A 26 -6.26 10.90 8.31
N ASN A 27 -5.52 11.21 9.38
CA ASN A 27 -4.07 11.03 9.41
C ASN A 27 -3.67 9.55 9.29
N THR A 28 -4.39 8.66 9.97
CA THR A 28 -4.16 7.21 9.88
C THR A 28 -4.52 6.67 8.50
N ILE A 29 -5.63 7.16 7.91
CA ILE A 29 -6.05 6.78 6.56
C ILE A 29 -4.98 7.20 5.54
N ASN A 30 -4.56 8.47 5.57
CA ASN A 30 -3.51 9.00 4.70
C ASN A 30 -2.21 8.19 4.84
N ALA A 31 -1.83 7.86 6.08
CA ALA A 31 -0.66 7.05 6.36
C ALA A 31 -0.77 5.67 5.66
N TYR A 32 -1.92 5.00 5.73
CA TYR A 32 -2.13 3.71 5.07
C TYR A 32 -2.15 3.81 3.55
N THR A 33 -2.79 4.85 3.00
CA THR A 33 -2.83 5.07 1.54
C THR A 33 -1.44 5.37 1.00
N ASP A 34 -0.65 6.19 1.70
CA ASP A 34 0.72 6.51 1.32
C ASP A 34 1.63 5.27 1.36
N ASP A 35 1.34 4.32 2.25
CA ASP A 35 2.07 3.06 2.33
C ASP A 35 1.71 2.12 1.17
N LEU A 36 0.43 2.08 0.77
CA LEU A 36 0.00 1.38 -0.44
C LEU A 36 0.62 1.99 -1.69
N SER A 37 0.71 3.32 -1.78
CA SER A 37 1.39 3.97 -2.90
C SER A 37 2.85 3.52 -3.03
N LYS A 38 3.58 3.33 -1.90
CA LYS A 38 4.95 2.79 -1.94
C LYS A 38 4.99 1.35 -2.45
N LEU A 39 4.06 0.51 -2.01
CA LEU A 39 3.96 -0.86 -2.52
C LEU A 39 3.71 -0.87 -4.02
N TYR A 40 2.72 -0.11 -4.49
CA TYR A 40 2.37 -0.07 -5.91
C TYR A 40 3.44 0.60 -6.76
N GLN A 41 4.18 1.57 -6.22
CA GLN A 41 5.37 2.13 -6.86
C GLN A 41 6.45 1.05 -7.03
N PHE A 42 6.74 0.26 -6.00
CA PHE A 42 7.71 -0.84 -6.07
C PHE A 42 7.28 -1.92 -7.08
N LEU A 43 5.97 -2.21 -7.17
CA LEU A 43 5.43 -3.21 -8.08
C LEU A 43 5.33 -2.73 -9.54
N ASN A 44 5.55 -1.45 -9.81
CA ASN A 44 5.33 -0.83 -11.12
C ASN A 44 6.49 -1.09 -12.09
N GLU A 45 6.80 -2.37 -12.35
CA GLU A 45 7.82 -2.80 -13.30
C GLU A 45 7.30 -2.90 -14.75
N SER A 46 6.00 -2.70 -14.98
CA SER A 46 5.35 -2.93 -16.28
C SER A 46 4.26 -1.90 -16.58
N SER A 47 3.87 -1.77 -17.85
CA SER A 47 2.86 -0.81 -18.34
C SER A 47 1.43 -1.03 -17.82
N SER A 48 1.23 -1.99 -16.89
CA SER A 48 -0.07 -2.39 -16.37
C SER A 48 -0.08 -2.36 -14.83
N PRO A 49 -1.19 -1.91 -14.20
CA PRO A 49 -1.31 -1.90 -12.75
C PRO A 49 -1.21 -3.32 -12.16
N ALA A 50 -0.43 -3.47 -11.10
CA ALA A 50 -0.32 -4.73 -10.38
C ALA A 50 -1.66 -5.11 -9.73
N GLN A 51 -2.29 -6.17 -10.22
CA GLN A 51 -3.55 -6.63 -9.63
C GLN A 51 -3.31 -7.33 -8.28
N PRO A 52 -4.16 -7.15 -7.26
CA PRO A 52 -3.92 -7.68 -5.92
C PRO A 52 -3.71 -9.20 -5.89
N GLU A 53 -4.42 -9.94 -6.73
CA GLU A 53 -4.31 -11.40 -6.88
C GLU A 53 -2.95 -11.86 -7.43
N THR A 54 -2.20 -10.97 -8.08
CA THR A 54 -0.87 -11.26 -8.62
C THR A 54 0.27 -10.90 -7.66
N ILE A 55 -0.05 -10.36 -6.49
CA ILE A 55 0.92 -9.96 -5.47
C ILE A 55 1.27 -11.17 -4.62
N THR A 56 2.48 -11.69 -4.81
CA THR A 56 2.99 -12.88 -4.12
C THR A 56 3.79 -12.51 -2.86
N THR A 57 3.95 -13.47 -1.94
CA THR A 57 4.83 -13.32 -0.78
C THR A 57 6.26 -12.90 -1.18
N LYS A 58 6.78 -13.41 -2.29
CA LYS A 58 8.11 -13.05 -2.81
C LYS A 58 8.18 -11.56 -3.19
N LYS A 59 7.15 -11.02 -3.84
CA LYS A 59 7.06 -9.58 -4.15
C LYS A 59 7.00 -8.73 -2.87
N LEU A 60 6.23 -9.16 -1.87
CA LEU A 60 6.16 -8.48 -0.57
C LEU A 60 7.50 -8.50 0.17
N GLN A 61 8.24 -9.61 0.14
CA GLN A 61 9.59 -9.68 0.71
C GLN A 61 10.55 -8.73 0.00
N GLY A 62 10.51 -8.69 -1.35
CA GLY A 62 11.28 -7.72 -2.13
C GLY A 62 10.94 -6.28 -1.78
N PHE A 63 9.66 -5.97 -1.58
CA PHE A 63 9.22 -4.65 -1.14
C PHE A 63 9.75 -4.29 0.26
N LEU A 64 9.76 -5.23 1.21
CA LEU A 64 10.33 -5.00 2.55
C LEU A 64 11.84 -4.73 2.50
N GLN A 65 12.55 -5.45 1.64
CA GLN A 65 13.97 -5.19 1.38
C GLN A 65 14.16 -3.79 0.78
N TRP A 66 13.36 -3.42 -0.20
CA TRP A 66 13.43 -2.11 -0.84
C TRP A 66 13.17 -0.95 0.14
N ILE A 67 12.14 -1.03 0.99
CA ILE A 67 11.88 0.04 1.98
C ILE A 67 13.00 0.14 3.03
N TYR A 68 13.66 -0.97 3.35
CA TYR A 68 14.85 -0.98 4.21
C TYR A 68 16.03 -0.27 3.52
N GLU A 69 16.29 -0.58 2.24
CA GLU A 69 17.38 0.00 1.45
C GLU A 69 17.25 1.51 1.24
N ILE A 70 16.02 2.02 1.08
CA ILE A 70 15.77 3.46 0.98
C ILE A 70 15.73 4.17 2.36
N GLY A 71 16.07 3.46 3.44
CA GLY A 71 16.32 4.03 4.76
C GLY A 71 15.10 4.24 5.65
N LEU A 72 13.96 3.56 5.39
CA LEU A 72 12.81 3.67 6.31
C LEU A 72 13.12 2.97 7.64
N GLY A 73 12.96 3.72 8.73
CA GLY A 73 13.15 3.19 10.07
C GLY A 73 12.11 2.13 10.48
N PRO A 74 12.38 1.34 11.55
CA PRO A 74 11.53 0.23 11.98
C PRO A 74 10.06 0.61 12.22
N THR A 75 9.80 1.79 12.79
CA THR A 75 8.45 2.30 13.03
C THR A 75 7.66 2.48 11.73
N SER A 76 8.29 3.04 10.70
CA SER A 76 7.67 3.21 9.38
C SER A 76 7.41 1.87 8.71
N GLN A 77 8.35 0.92 8.80
CA GLN A 77 8.17 -0.42 8.24
C GLN A 77 7.01 -1.18 8.92
N ALA A 78 6.89 -1.08 10.26
CA ALA A 78 5.80 -1.69 11.01
C ALA A 78 4.42 -1.10 10.63
N ARG A 79 4.35 0.22 10.41
CA ARG A 79 3.15 0.92 9.94
C ARG A 79 2.77 0.49 8.51
N ILE A 80 3.75 0.45 7.61
CA ILE A 80 3.58 -0.02 6.22
C ILE A 80 3.02 -1.44 6.21
N LEU A 81 3.61 -2.35 6.98
CA LEU A 81 3.13 -3.73 7.10
C LEU A 81 1.68 -3.79 7.60
N SER A 82 1.32 -2.93 8.55
CA SER A 82 -0.05 -2.84 9.07
C SER A 82 -1.04 -2.33 8.03
N GLY A 83 -0.68 -1.30 7.27
CA GLY A 83 -1.49 -0.76 6.18
C GLY A 83 -1.73 -1.77 5.07
N ILE A 84 -0.66 -2.45 4.62
CA ILE A 84 -0.74 -3.50 3.60
C ILE A 84 -1.61 -4.67 4.07
N LYS A 85 -1.43 -5.14 5.31
CA LYS A 85 -2.28 -6.20 5.88
C LYS A 85 -3.75 -5.80 5.95
N ALA A 86 -4.03 -4.55 6.33
CA ALA A 86 -5.40 -4.04 6.40
C ALA A 86 -6.06 -4.02 5.00
N TYR A 87 -5.31 -3.60 3.97
CA TYR A 87 -5.78 -3.60 2.59
C TYR A 87 -6.08 -4.99 2.06
N PHE A 88 -5.15 -5.95 2.18
CA PHE A 88 -5.40 -7.32 1.74
C PHE A 88 -6.48 -8.03 2.57
N LYS A 89 -6.72 -7.60 3.82
CA LYS A 89 -7.85 -8.08 4.61
C LYS A 89 -9.17 -7.50 4.13
N TYR A 90 -9.19 -6.26 3.67
CA TYR A 90 -10.37 -5.61 3.09
C TYR A 90 -10.78 -6.23 1.74
N LEU A 91 -9.81 -6.67 0.94
CA LEU A 91 -10.06 -7.31 -0.36
C LEU A 91 -10.58 -8.76 -0.27
N LYS A 92 -10.58 -9.36 0.93
CA LYS A 92 -11.11 -10.70 1.17
C LYS A 92 -12.57 -10.62 1.59
#